data_AF-A0A818BLK6-F1
#
_entry.id   AF-A0A818BLK6-F1
#
_cell.length_a   1.000
_cell.length_b   1.000
_cell.length_c   1.000
_cell.angle_alpha   90.00
_cell.angle_beta   90.00
_cell.angle_gamma   90.00
#
_symmetry.space_group_name_H-M   'P 1'
#
loop_
_entity.id
_entity.type
_entity.pdbx_description
1 polymer ?
#
loop_
_entity_poly.entity_id
_entity_poly.type
_entity_poly.pdbx_seq_one_letter_code
_entity_poly.pdbx_strand_id
1 'polypeptide(L)'
;MKGVHDIFDPHCTVIVLIDLGDVILNIKDDHCHSSKPEKILIRTFKQAVQARGINESTPIPQIFDEEVARIDLSTLSITALPSQREIS
;
A
#
# COMPACT_ATOMS: atom_id res chain seq x y z
N MET A 1 -6.35 -15.97 -11.58
CA MET A 1 -6.59 -16.05 -10.12
C MET A 1 -7.03 -14.66 -9.68
N LYS A 2 -8.21 -14.52 -9.04
CA LYS A 2 -8.78 -13.22 -8.65
C LYS A 2 -8.09 -12.74 -7.36
N GLY A 3 -7.33 -11.66 -7.44
CA GLY A 3 -6.79 -10.97 -6.27
C GLY A 3 -7.91 -10.17 -5.59
N VAL A 4 -8.37 -10.65 -4.43
CA VAL A 4 -9.34 -9.92 -3.60
C VAL A 4 -8.55 -8.92 -2.76
N HIS A 5 -8.70 -7.63 -3.07
CA HIS A 5 -8.09 -6.57 -2.29
C HIS A 5 -8.96 -6.24 -1.07
N ASP A 6 -8.63 -6.83 0.08
CA ASP A 6 -9.20 -6.55 1.41
C ASP A 6 -9.15 -5.06 1.82
N ILE A 7 -10.20 -4.34 1.44
CA ILE A 7 -10.89 -3.34 2.26
C ILE A 7 -12.38 -3.69 2.14
N PHE A 8 -12.76 -4.93 2.45
CA PHE A 8 -14.18 -5.28 2.45
C PHE A 8 -14.82 -4.73 3.72
N ASP A 9 -15.26 -3.48 3.66
CA ASP A 9 -16.57 -3.21 4.25
C ASP A 9 -17.54 -4.13 3.49
N PRO A 10 -18.19 -5.11 4.15
CA PRO A 10 -19.09 -6.03 3.47
C PRO A 10 -20.29 -5.31 2.82
N HIS A 11 -20.49 -4.03 3.12
CA HIS A 11 -21.50 -3.17 2.52
C HIS A 11 -20.96 -2.30 1.35
N CYS A 12 -19.68 -2.40 0.99
CA CYS A 12 -19.12 -1.72 -0.17
C CYS A 12 -19.32 -2.55 -1.44
N THR A 13 -20.00 -1.95 -2.43
CA THR A 13 -20.33 -2.57 -3.72
C THR A 13 -19.44 -2.12 -4.88
N VAL A 14 -18.42 -1.29 -4.62
CA VAL A 14 -17.50 -0.79 -5.65
C VAL A 14 -16.80 -1.93 -6.38
N ILE A 15 -16.84 -1.87 -7.71
CA ILE A 15 -16.18 -2.82 -8.59
C ILE A 15 -15.05 -2.10 -9.31
N VAL A 16 -13.82 -2.54 -9.08
CA VAL A 16 -12.63 -2.08 -9.81
C VAL A 16 -12.28 -3.13 -10.87
N LEU A 17 -12.28 -2.71 -12.13
CA LEU A 17 -11.83 -3.51 -13.27
C LEU A 17 -10.37 -3.17 -13.54
N ILE A 18 -9.54 -4.20 -13.55
CA ILE A 18 -8.09 -4.10 -13.72
C ILE A 18 -7.69 -4.97 -14.92
N ASP A 19 -6.76 -4.51 -15.74
CA ASP A 19 -6.20 -5.32 -16.82
C ASP A 19 -5.11 -6.29 -16.31
N LEU A 20 -4.50 -7.04 -17.24
CA LEU A 20 -3.44 -8.00 -16.91
C LEU A 20 -2.10 -7.32 -16.52
N GLY A 21 -1.97 -6.01 -16.72
CA GLY A 21 -0.83 -5.20 -16.31
C GLY A 21 -1.09 -4.43 -15.01
N ASP A 22 -2.12 -4.79 -14.25
CA ASP A 22 -2.56 -4.13 -13.03
C ASP A 22 -2.97 -2.65 -13.23
N VAL A 23 -3.35 -2.27 -14.45
CA VAL A 23 -3.87 -0.93 -14.76
C VAL A 23 -5.37 -0.88 -14.48
N ILE A 24 -5.80 0.14 -13.72
CA ILE A 24 -7.23 0.39 -13.49
C ILE A 24 -7.88 0.81 -14.81
N LEU A 25 -8.76 -0.04 -15.32
CA LEU A 25 -9.51 0.20 -16.54
C LEU A 25 -10.80 0.98 -16.27
N ASN A 26 -11.47 0.64 -15.17
CA ASN A 26 -12.77 1.24 -14.83
C ASN A 26 -13.08 1.03 -13.33
N ILE A 27 -13.81 1.98 -12.76
CA ILE A 27 -14.38 1.89 -11.41
C ILE A 27 -15.88 2.10 -11.56
N LYS A 28 -16.68 1.13 -11.11
CA LYS A 28 -18.14 1.23 -11.05
C LYS A 28 -18.59 1.39 -9.61
N ASP A 29 -19.57 2.28 -9.41
CA ASP A 29 -20.15 2.63 -8.11
C ASP A 29 -19.19 3.47 -7.23
N ASP A 30 -19.75 4.08 -6.19
CA ASP A 30 -19.00 4.92 -5.24
C ASP A 30 -18.76 4.19 -3.92
N HIS A 31 -17.62 4.47 -3.28
CA HIS A 31 -17.35 3.93 -1.96
C HIS A 31 -18.30 4.54 -0.93
N CYS A 32 -18.98 3.70 -0.16
CA CYS A 32 -19.83 4.12 0.96
C CYS A 32 -19.03 4.39 2.26
N HIS A 33 -17.71 4.35 2.19
CA HIS A 33 -16.82 4.47 3.34
C HIS A 33 -15.56 5.28 3.01
N SER A 34 -14.95 5.87 4.04
CA SER A 34 -13.64 6.51 3.92
C SER A 34 -12.50 5.51 4.06
N SER A 35 -11.41 5.76 3.34
CA SER A 35 -10.17 5.01 3.53
C SER A 35 -9.62 5.22 4.94
N LYS A 36 -9.08 4.15 5.54
CA LYS A 36 -8.37 4.21 6.83
C LYS A 36 -6.87 4.10 6.53
N PRO A 37 -6.14 5.23 6.42
CA PRO A 37 -4.77 5.23 5.89
C PRO A 37 -3.84 4.32 6.70
N GLU A 38 -3.98 4.27 8.03
CA GLU A 38 -3.21 3.36 8.89
C GLU A 38 -3.41 1.89 8.53
N LYS A 39 -4.64 1.47 8.23
CA LYS A 39 -4.92 0.08 7.86
C LYS A 39 -4.30 -0.27 6.51
N ILE A 40 -4.28 0.68 5.58
CA ILE A 40 -3.63 0.53 4.29
C ILE A 40 -2.13 0.36 4.49
N LEU A 41 -1.49 1.23 5.28
CA LEU A 41 -0.06 1.15 5.59
C LEU A 41 0.33 -0.17 6.24
N ILE A 42 -0.41 -0.62 7.27
CA ILE A 42 -0.15 -1.91 7.94
C ILE A 42 -0.24 -3.06 6.94
N ARG A 43 -1.22 -3.03 6.04
CA ARG A 43 -1.39 -4.07 5.03
C ARG A 43 -0.24 -4.07 4.02
N THR A 44 0.10 -2.90 3.48
CA THR A 44 1.21 -2.75 2.54
C THR A 44 2.52 -3.24 3.14
N PHE A 45 2.80 -2.87 4.40
CA PHE A 45 3.98 -3.35 5.12
C PHE A 45 3.97 -4.88 5.29
N LYS A 46 2.85 -5.46 5.72
CA LYS A 46 2.72 -6.92 5.85
C LYS A 46 2.95 -7.64 4.52
N GLN A 47 2.42 -7.11 3.42
CA GLN A 47 2.62 -7.68 2.09
C GLN A 47 4.08 -7.60 1.65
N ALA A 48 4.78 -6.50 1.94
CA ALA A 48 6.20 -6.34 1.64
C ALA A 48 7.05 -7.38 2.41
N VAL A 49 6.84 -7.50 3.73
CA VAL A 49 7.55 -8.49 4.55
C VAL A 49 7.24 -9.92 4.09
N GLN A 50 5.97 -10.22 3.80
CA GLN A 50 5.57 -11.55 3.34
C GLN A 50 6.17 -11.90 1.98
N ALA A 51 6.16 -10.97 1.02
CA ALA A 51 6.76 -11.19 -0.29
C ALA A 51 8.24 -11.50 -0.19
N ARG A 52 8.98 -10.76 0.64
CA ARG A 52 10.41 -11.01 0.89
C ARG A 52 10.62 -12.33 1.63
N GLY A 53 9.80 -12.64 2.63
CA GLY A 53 9.91 -13.90 3.37
C GLY A 53 9.65 -15.17 2.54
N ILE A 54 8.96 -15.04 1.40
CA ILE A 54 8.76 -16.13 0.43
C ILE A 54 9.93 -16.22 -0.56
N ASN A 55 10.48 -15.07 -0.98
CA ASN A 55 11.44 -14.99 -2.08
C ASN A 55 12.91 -14.98 -1.62
N GLU A 56 13.17 -14.69 -0.35
CA GLU A 56 14.51 -14.55 0.22
C GLU A 56 14.75 -15.62 1.29
N SER A 57 16.01 -16.02 1.47
CA SER A 57 16.44 -16.86 2.59
C SER A 57 16.61 -16.09 3.91
N THR A 58 16.36 -14.78 3.89
CA THR A 58 16.51 -13.90 5.04
C THR A 58 15.44 -14.22 6.10
N PRO A 59 15.80 -14.38 7.38
CA PRO A 59 14.83 -14.61 8.44
C PRO A 59 13.80 -13.46 8.54
N ILE A 60 12.53 -13.81 8.76
CA ILE A 60 11.42 -12.84 8.86
C ILE A 60 11.70 -11.71 9.88
N PRO A 61 12.27 -11.96 11.08
CA PRO A 61 12.58 -10.88 12.02
C PRO A 61 13.53 -9.83 11.42
N GLN A 62 14.54 -10.27 10.67
CA GLN A 62 15.49 -9.38 10.03
C GLN A 62 14.86 -8.59 8.88
N ILE A 63 14.00 -9.23 8.07
CA ILE A 63 13.22 -8.54 7.03
C ILE A 63 12.33 -7.45 7.67
N PHE A 64 11.70 -7.75 8.81
CA PHE A 64 10.85 -6.80 9.51
C PHE A 64 11.64 -5.55 9.94
N ASP A 65 12.79 -5.74 10.59
CA ASP A 65 13.64 -4.63 11.05
C ASP A 65 14.14 -3.77 9.88
N GLU A 66 14.53 -4.40 8.77
CA GLU A 66 14.94 -3.71 7.55
C GLU A 66 13.80 -2.89 6.92
N GLU A 67 12.58 -3.42 6.87
CA GLU A 67 11.43 -2.71 6.33
C GLU A 67 10.97 -1.56 7.24
N VAL A 68 11.10 -1.68 8.57
CA VAL A 68 10.86 -0.58 9.51
C VAL A 68 11.86 0.56 9.27
N ALA A 69 13.16 0.24 9.19
CA ALA A 69 14.20 1.24 8.92
C ALA A 69 14.01 1.94 7.56
N ARG A 70 13.54 1.20 6.55
CA ARG A 70 13.23 1.74 5.22
C ARG A 70 12.09 2.76 5.25
N ILE A 71 11.03 2.49 6.03
CA ILE A 71 9.90 3.42 6.18
C ILE A 71 10.35 4.71 6.88
N ASP A 72 11.16 4.62 7.93
CA ASP A 72 11.67 5.79 8.64
C ASP A 72 12.49 6.70 7.71
N LEU A 73 13.38 6.11 6.89
CA LEU A 73 14.16 6.85 5.89
C LEU A 73 13.27 7.50 4.83
N SER A 74 12.22 6.82 4.38
CA SER A 74 11.28 7.39 3.40
C SER A 74 10.49 8.58 3.97
N THR A 75 10.10 8.51 5.23
CA THR A 75 9.33 9.55 5.93
C THR A 75 10.19 10.80 6.17
N LEU A 76 11.47 10.60 6.54
CA LEU A 76 12.46 11.67 6.67
C LEU A 76 12.78 12.33 5.32
N SER A 77 12.79 11.56 4.23
CA SER A 77 13.05 12.09 2.89
C SER A 77 11.91 12.96 2.36
N ILE A 78 10.65 12.61 2.68
CA ILE A 78 9.47 13.41 2.28
C ILE A 78 9.40 14.72 3.06
N THR A 79 9.80 14.74 4.33
CA THR A 79 9.83 15.95 5.16
C THR A 79 11.03 16.87 4.84
N ALA A 80 12.08 16.33 4.21
CA ALA A 80 13.25 17.10 3.77
C ALA A 80 13.05 17.80 2.41
N LEU A 81 11.95 17.55 1.69
CA LEU A 81 11.67 18.23 0.44
C LEU A 81 11.19 19.67 0.74
N PRO A 82 11.88 20.72 0.25
CA PRO A 82 11.39 22.07 0.39
C PRO A 82 10.05 22.21 -0.34
N SER A 83 9.03 22.62 0.39
CA SER A 83 7.71 22.93 -0.14
C SER A 83 7.86 23.89 -1.33
N GLN A 84 7.58 23.43 -2.56
CA GLN A 84 7.48 24.27 -3.76
C GLN A 84 6.22 25.15 -3.70
N ARG A 85 6.09 25.97 -2.66
CA ARG A 85 5.10 27.04 -2.54
C ARG A 85 5.78 28.41 -2.47
N GLU A 86 6.82 28.62 -3.25
CA GLU A 86 7.31 29.96 -3.58
C GLU A 86 7.84 29.97 -5.02
N ILE A 87 6.94 29.80 -6.01
CA ILE A 87 7.22 30.29 -7.36
C ILE A 87 5.98 31.08 -7.81
N SER A 88 6.09 32.38 -7.52
CA SER A 88 5.51 33.59 -8.14
C SER A 88 4.06 33.64 -8.62
#